data_AF-A0A353EZH2-F1
#
_entry.id   AF-A0A353EZH2-F1
#
_cell.length_a   1.000
_cell.length_b   1.000
_cell.length_c   1.000
_cell.angle_alpha   90.00
_cell.angle_beta   90.00
_cell.angle_gamma   90.00
#
_symmetry.space_group_name_H-M   'P 1'
#
loop_
_entity.id
_entity.type
_entity.pdbx_description
1 polymer ?
#
loop_
_entity_poly.entity_id
_entity_poly.type
_entity_poly.pdbx_seq_one_letter_code
_entity_poly.pdbx_strand_id
1 'polypeptide(L)'
;MGKRKYDVAAYIWPAFTGDEPRTRIFWEKGIGEWQTVMFPTDKPEWKYSGAKPIWGYENEADPNVMEKQIECAAKHGVNVFIYDWYWYDGRPFLDQCLNNGYLKAKNNDKVKFYLMWANHDVNYMWDKRINHINSMIWHGWVRRPEFDEICDRVIEQYFKHPSYYQIDGKPVFLIYDVENLIRGLGGVEATAQALDAFRKKVTDAGFAGLELQLCAWSENAVNLSGVDSEHSGSTLDAVKLLHIDSITNYQFAHLVSHPKGDYTEIFQTVRKQWERYDREYDIPYYPHISVGWDNNLRCRSFKRDLITNNTPECFGKALEAARDYLDAHPERTPLVTINSWNEWTEGSYLEPDTLNGYGYLEEIQRVFAEEQEDS
;
A
#
# COMPACT_ATOMS: atom_id res chain seq x y z
N MET A 1 11.15 23.22 21.77
CA MET A 1 11.10 21.78 21.45
C MET A 1 11.28 21.68 19.94
N GLY A 2 12.24 20.90 19.45
CA GLY A 2 12.44 20.75 18.00
C GLY A 2 11.18 20.18 17.35
N LYS A 3 10.86 20.59 16.12
CA LYS A 3 9.74 20.02 15.35
C LYS A 3 10.00 18.50 15.21
N ARG A 4 8.98 17.68 15.50
CA ARG A 4 9.04 16.22 15.30
C ARG A 4 9.05 15.95 13.80
N LYS A 5 10.01 15.16 13.32
CA LYS A 5 10.04 14.70 11.93
C LYS A 5 9.08 13.53 11.75
N TYR A 6 8.24 13.57 10.73
CA TYR A 6 7.28 12.51 10.39
C TYR A 6 7.79 11.65 9.24
N ASP A 7 7.48 10.36 9.29
CA ASP A 7 7.67 9.44 8.18
C ASP A 7 6.35 9.36 7.41
N VAL A 8 6.31 9.96 6.23
CA VAL A 8 5.12 10.02 5.37
C VAL A 8 5.30 9.03 4.24
N ALA A 9 4.61 7.90 4.35
CA ALA A 9 4.75 6.77 3.46
C ALA A 9 3.59 6.67 2.48
N ALA A 10 3.86 6.60 1.18
CA ALA A 10 2.84 6.45 0.14
C ALA A 10 2.95 5.09 -0.57
N TYR A 11 1.83 4.38 -0.72
CA TYR A 11 1.78 3.13 -1.49
C TYR A 11 2.06 3.36 -2.97
N ILE A 12 2.76 2.43 -3.61
CA ILE A 12 3.06 2.43 -5.06
C ILE A 12 2.39 1.20 -5.67
N TRP A 13 1.48 1.46 -6.60
CA TRP A 13 0.92 0.43 -7.47
C TRP A 13 1.83 0.24 -8.69
N PRO A 14 2.51 -0.91 -8.84
CA PRO A 14 3.61 -1.06 -9.80
C PRO A 14 3.19 -1.39 -11.24
N ALA A 15 1.89 -1.38 -11.56
CA ALA A 15 1.41 -1.81 -12.88
C ALA A 15 1.50 -0.73 -13.97
N PHE A 16 1.99 0.47 -13.68
CA PHE A 16 2.19 1.55 -14.65
C PHE A 16 3.54 1.47 -15.40
N THR A 17 3.89 0.26 -15.84
CA THR A 17 5.14 -0.01 -16.59
C THR A 17 4.86 -0.62 -17.97
N GLY A 18 4.08 -1.71 -18.00
CA GLY A 18 3.87 -2.56 -19.19
C GLY A 18 4.97 -3.60 -19.40
N ASP A 19 5.99 -3.61 -18.54
CA ASP A 19 7.19 -4.44 -18.67
C ASP A 19 6.98 -5.88 -18.20
N GLU A 20 5.94 -6.15 -17.39
CA GLU A 20 5.56 -7.51 -16.98
C GLU A 20 4.70 -8.18 -18.07
N PRO A 21 5.25 -9.08 -18.90
CA PRO A 21 4.52 -9.65 -20.03
C PRO A 21 3.31 -10.49 -19.61
N ARG A 22 3.28 -11.06 -18.39
CA ARG A 22 2.12 -11.82 -17.90
C ARG A 22 0.87 -10.96 -17.77
N THR A 23 1.01 -9.66 -17.56
CA THR A 23 -0.13 -8.73 -17.42
C THR A 23 -0.82 -8.38 -18.75
N ARG A 24 -0.22 -8.75 -19.90
CA ARG A 24 -0.79 -8.50 -21.24
C ARG A 24 -2.14 -9.18 -21.46
N ILE A 25 -2.46 -10.18 -20.65
CA ILE A 25 -3.81 -10.79 -20.65
C ILE A 25 -4.88 -9.76 -20.25
N PHE A 26 -4.54 -8.75 -19.42
CA PHE A 26 -5.43 -7.64 -19.04
C PHE A 26 -5.22 -6.42 -19.93
N TRP A 27 -3.95 -6.09 -20.21
CA TRP A 27 -3.54 -4.87 -20.90
C TRP A 27 -2.78 -5.18 -22.19
N GLU A 28 -3.52 -5.60 -23.22
CA GLU A 28 -2.98 -6.06 -24.51
C GLU A 28 -2.11 -5.04 -25.27
N LYS A 29 -2.21 -3.74 -24.96
CA LYS A 29 -1.36 -2.69 -25.56
C LYS A 29 0.06 -2.67 -25.00
N GLY A 30 0.33 -3.42 -23.92
CA GLY A 30 1.67 -3.53 -23.33
C GLY A 30 2.16 -2.26 -22.65
N ILE A 31 1.25 -1.40 -22.17
CA ILE A 31 1.56 -0.18 -21.40
C ILE A 31 1.10 -0.28 -19.95
N GLY A 32 0.84 -1.52 -19.49
CA GLY A 32 0.34 -1.77 -18.14
C GLY A 32 -1.05 -1.16 -17.91
N GLU A 33 -1.33 -0.82 -16.66
CA GLU A 33 -2.67 -0.34 -16.27
C GLU A 33 -2.99 1.07 -16.81
N TRP A 34 -2.03 1.78 -17.41
CA TRP A 34 -2.32 2.98 -18.18
C TRP A 34 -3.36 2.73 -19.28
N GLN A 35 -3.43 1.52 -19.84
CA GLN A 35 -4.48 1.15 -20.78
C GLN A 35 -5.90 1.28 -20.19
N THR A 36 -6.08 1.00 -18.91
CA THR A 36 -7.38 1.18 -18.26
C THR A 36 -7.70 2.67 -18.12
N VAL A 37 -6.73 3.46 -17.64
CA VAL A 37 -6.87 4.91 -17.41
C VAL A 37 -7.10 5.68 -18.72
N MET A 38 -6.36 5.37 -19.78
CA MET A 38 -6.44 6.08 -21.07
C MET A 38 -7.75 5.82 -21.83
N PHE A 39 -8.40 4.68 -21.57
CA PHE A 39 -9.56 4.23 -22.33
C PHE A 39 -10.74 3.91 -21.39
N PRO A 40 -11.25 4.86 -20.60
CA PRO A 40 -12.36 4.61 -19.69
C PRO A 40 -13.60 4.12 -20.47
N THR A 41 -14.37 3.21 -19.87
CA THR A 41 -15.68 2.86 -20.44
C THR A 41 -16.66 3.99 -20.15
N ASP A 42 -17.31 4.51 -21.19
CA ASP A 42 -18.37 5.51 -21.06
C ASP A 42 -19.56 4.94 -20.30
N LYS A 43 -20.00 5.66 -19.27
CA LYS A 43 -21.02 5.25 -18.32
C LYS A 43 -21.86 6.50 -18.00
N PRO A 44 -23.08 6.65 -18.56
CA PRO A 44 -23.87 7.88 -18.40
C PRO A 44 -24.17 8.29 -16.95
N GLU A 45 -24.23 7.32 -16.04
CA GLU A 45 -24.49 7.54 -14.61
C GLU A 45 -23.21 7.90 -13.82
N TRP A 46 -22.03 7.64 -14.38
CA TRP A 46 -20.75 7.85 -13.72
C TRP A 46 -20.26 9.28 -13.98
N LYS A 47 -20.22 10.08 -12.92
CA LYS A 47 -19.65 11.43 -12.95
C LYS A 47 -18.12 11.38 -12.89
N TYR A 48 -17.51 10.74 -13.87
CA TYR A 48 -16.05 10.66 -13.95
C TYR A 48 -15.44 12.06 -14.07
N SER A 49 -14.40 12.34 -13.28
CA SER A 49 -13.70 13.62 -13.30
C SER A 49 -13.01 13.89 -14.65
N GLY A 50 -12.67 12.84 -15.39
CA GLY A 50 -11.86 12.96 -16.62
C GLY A 50 -10.43 13.40 -16.34
N ALA A 51 -9.98 13.35 -15.08
CA ALA A 51 -8.66 13.77 -14.66
C ALA A 51 -7.57 12.95 -15.38
N LYS A 52 -6.49 13.64 -15.75
CA LYS A 52 -5.32 13.05 -16.41
C LYS A 52 -4.06 13.39 -15.64
N PRO A 53 -3.04 12.51 -15.66
CA PRO A 53 -1.73 12.83 -15.09
C PRO A 53 -1.12 14.05 -15.80
N ILE A 54 -0.65 15.04 -15.05
CA ILE A 54 0.07 16.20 -15.61
C ILE A 54 1.37 15.74 -16.28
N TRP A 55 2.02 14.74 -15.69
CA TRP A 55 3.26 14.16 -16.19
C TRP A 55 3.07 13.25 -17.41
N GLY A 56 1.82 12.94 -17.76
CA GLY A 56 1.51 11.97 -18.80
C GLY A 56 1.57 10.53 -18.30
N TYR A 57 1.41 9.60 -19.24
CA TYR A 57 1.30 8.17 -19.00
C TYR A 57 2.68 7.51 -19.13
N GLU A 58 3.56 7.75 -18.16
CA GLU A 58 4.97 7.38 -18.22
C GLU A 58 5.23 5.95 -17.72
N ASN A 59 6.30 5.32 -18.21
CA ASN A 59 6.73 4.00 -17.73
C ASN A 59 7.56 4.15 -16.46
N GLU A 60 7.03 3.74 -15.32
CA GLU A 60 7.71 3.87 -14.02
C GLU A 60 8.89 2.89 -13.82
N ALA A 61 9.14 1.98 -14.77
CA ALA A 61 10.37 1.22 -14.82
C ALA A 61 11.55 2.01 -15.41
N ASP A 62 11.31 3.22 -15.97
CA ASP A 62 12.37 4.14 -16.37
C ASP A 62 12.93 4.89 -15.14
N PRO A 63 14.23 4.75 -14.82
CA PRO A 63 14.81 5.44 -13.68
C PRO A 63 14.72 6.97 -13.77
N ASN A 64 14.67 7.57 -14.97
CA ASN A 64 14.51 9.02 -15.09
C ASN A 64 13.10 9.48 -14.71
N VAL A 65 12.08 8.66 -14.98
CA VAL A 65 10.70 8.89 -14.53
C VAL A 65 10.66 8.82 -13.00
N MET A 66 11.27 7.78 -12.42
CA MET A 66 11.36 7.66 -10.96
C MET A 66 12.19 8.77 -10.33
N GLU A 67 13.27 9.25 -10.95
CA GLU A 67 14.05 10.39 -10.45
C GLU A 67 13.17 11.64 -10.28
N LYS A 68 12.31 11.93 -11.27
CA LYS A 68 11.35 13.03 -11.22
C LYS A 68 10.30 12.83 -10.13
N GLN A 69 9.73 11.62 -10.02
CA GLN A 69 8.73 11.30 -9.00
C GLN A 69 9.31 11.39 -7.58
N ILE A 70 10.50 10.83 -7.35
CA ILE A 70 11.23 10.92 -6.07
C ILE A 70 11.51 12.37 -5.69
N GLU A 71 11.94 13.20 -6.64
CA GLU A 71 12.17 14.62 -6.39
C GLU A 71 10.89 15.34 -5.94
N CYS A 72 9.78 15.04 -6.63
CA CYS A 72 8.49 15.63 -6.30
C CYS A 72 7.99 15.17 -4.93
N ALA A 73 8.08 13.88 -4.63
CA ALA A 73 7.72 13.31 -3.34
C ALA A 73 8.50 13.98 -2.20
N ALA A 74 9.84 13.98 -2.30
CA ALA A 74 10.72 14.56 -1.29
C ALA A 74 10.42 16.05 -1.06
N LYS A 75 10.21 16.82 -2.14
CA LYS A 75 9.88 18.26 -2.06
C LYS A 75 8.61 18.54 -1.25
N HIS A 76 7.61 17.67 -1.34
CA HIS A 76 6.31 17.85 -0.70
C HIS A 76 6.16 17.08 0.62
N GLY A 77 7.25 16.48 1.12
CA GLY A 77 7.27 15.81 2.42
C GLY A 77 6.92 14.32 2.40
N VAL A 78 6.64 13.72 1.24
CA VAL A 78 6.56 12.26 1.10
C VAL A 78 7.99 11.73 1.08
N ASN A 79 8.35 10.97 2.12
CA ASN A 79 9.73 10.55 2.34
C ASN A 79 9.90 9.03 2.47
N VAL A 80 8.83 8.26 2.29
CA VAL A 80 8.86 6.81 2.15
C VAL A 80 7.90 6.34 1.04
N PHE A 81 8.31 5.37 0.24
CA PHE A 81 7.44 4.62 -0.68
C PHE A 81 7.21 3.20 -0.20
N ILE A 82 5.96 2.74 -0.23
CA ILE A 82 5.56 1.38 0.10
C ILE A 82 5.25 0.66 -1.21
N TYR A 83 6.13 -0.23 -1.66
CA TYR A 83 5.88 -0.94 -2.92
C TYR A 83 4.96 -2.13 -2.69
N ASP A 84 3.84 -2.15 -3.42
CA ASP A 84 3.07 -3.37 -3.59
C ASP A 84 3.96 -4.38 -4.32
N TRP A 85 4.42 -5.38 -3.60
CA TRP A 85 5.39 -6.35 -4.07
C TRP A 85 4.71 -7.71 -4.24
N TYR A 86 4.79 -8.25 -5.45
CA TYR A 86 4.06 -9.45 -5.83
C TYR A 86 4.97 -10.63 -6.13
N TRP A 87 4.46 -11.82 -5.82
CA TRP A 87 5.07 -13.09 -6.15
C TRP A 87 4.00 -14.05 -6.63
N TYR A 88 4.11 -14.49 -7.89
CA TYR A 88 3.15 -15.41 -8.51
C TYR A 88 3.88 -16.41 -9.40
N ASP A 89 3.40 -17.65 -9.42
CA ASP A 89 3.97 -18.76 -10.19
C ASP A 89 5.47 -19.01 -9.90
N GLY A 90 5.90 -18.99 -8.64
CA GLY A 90 7.29 -19.31 -8.29
C GLY A 90 8.31 -18.22 -8.60
N ARG A 91 7.88 -16.98 -8.89
CA ARG A 91 8.78 -15.89 -9.26
C ARG A 91 8.20 -14.49 -8.98
N PRO A 92 9.04 -13.45 -8.92
CA PRO A 92 8.59 -12.07 -8.78
C PRO A 92 7.60 -11.68 -9.88
N PHE A 93 6.65 -10.81 -9.59
CA PHE A 93 5.67 -10.26 -10.53
C PHE A 93 5.56 -8.75 -10.32
N LEU A 94 5.41 -7.98 -11.40
CA LEU A 94 5.32 -6.51 -11.35
C LEU A 94 6.46 -5.82 -10.57
N ASP A 95 7.66 -6.42 -10.48
CA ASP A 95 8.76 -5.86 -9.68
C ASP A 95 9.61 -4.83 -10.45
N GLN A 96 9.24 -4.50 -11.70
CA GLN A 96 10.03 -3.65 -12.59
C GLN A 96 10.01 -2.17 -12.18
N CYS A 97 8.89 -1.65 -11.65
CA CYS A 97 8.81 -0.28 -11.12
C CYS A 97 9.87 -0.07 -10.02
N LEU A 98 9.96 -1.01 -9.08
CA LEU A 98 11.00 -0.98 -8.04
C LEU A 98 12.40 -1.26 -8.59
N ASN A 99 12.60 -2.40 -9.28
CA ASN A 99 13.94 -2.89 -9.61
C ASN A 99 14.63 -2.13 -10.73
N ASN A 100 13.86 -1.66 -11.72
CA ASN A 100 14.40 -0.93 -12.88
C ASN A 100 14.23 0.57 -12.75
N GLY A 101 13.13 1.03 -12.15
CA GLY A 101 12.88 2.44 -11.87
C GLY A 101 13.62 2.89 -10.62
N TYR A 102 13.00 2.70 -9.45
CA TYR A 102 13.44 3.32 -8.19
C TYR A 102 14.86 2.91 -7.76
N LEU A 103 15.21 1.62 -7.78
CA LEU A 103 16.54 1.17 -7.33
C LEU A 103 17.67 1.66 -8.24
N LYS A 104 17.37 2.10 -9.46
CA LYS A 104 18.35 2.67 -10.40
C LYS A 104 18.24 4.18 -10.55
N ALA A 105 17.27 4.83 -9.92
CA ALA A 105 17.17 6.28 -9.86
C ALA A 105 18.32 6.85 -9.02
N LYS A 106 19.01 7.86 -9.53
CA LYS A 106 20.22 8.41 -8.87
C LYS A 106 19.95 9.10 -7.53
N ASN A 107 18.72 9.55 -7.31
CA ASN A 107 18.29 10.28 -6.11
C ASN A 107 17.43 9.41 -5.17
N ASN A 108 17.49 8.07 -5.29
CA ASN A 108 16.70 7.14 -4.47
C ASN A 108 17.05 7.16 -2.97
N ASP A 109 18.04 7.93 -2.55
CA ASP A 109 18.37 8.20 -1.16
C ASP A 109 17.48 9.29 -0.52
N LYS A 110 16.80 10.11 -1.35
CA LYS A 110 15.92 11.20 -0.88
C LYS A 110 14.60 10.72 -0.28
N VAL A 111 14.08 9.59 -0.77
CA VAL A 111 12.83 8.96 -0.33
C VAL A 111 13.16 7.51 -0.05
N LYS A 112 12.91 7.02 1.18
CA LYS A 112 13.14 5.61 1.54
C LYS A 112 12.09 4.71 0.89
N PHE A 113 12.27 3.39 0.98
CA PHE A 113 11.24 2.45 0.54
C PHE A 113 11.15 1.21 1.43
N TYR A 114 9.99 0.59 1.49
CA TYR A 114 9.85 -0.78 2.00
C TYR A 114 8.79 -1.55 1.20
N LEU A 115 8.73 -2.85 1.44
CA LEU A 115 7.84 -3.75 0.71
C LEU A 115 6.57 -4.04 1.50
N MET A 116 5.45 -4.02 0.79
CA MET A 116 4.25 -4.76 1.15
C MET A 116 4.18 -6.00 0.27
N TRP A 117 4.26 -7.19 0.86
CA TRP A 117 3.90 -8.39 0.12
C TRP A 117 2.39 -8.44 -0.08
N ALA A 118 1.96 -8.06 -1.28
CA ALA A 118 0.58 -8.04 -1.73
C ALA A 118 0.14 -9.47 -2.10
N ASN A 119 0.16 -10.35 -1.10
CA ASN A 119 -0.06 -11.79 -1.20
C ASN A 119 -1.53 -12.20 -1.36
N HIS A 120 -2.34 -11.34 -1.97
CA HIS A 120 -3.72 -11.65 -2.30
C HIS A 120 -3.81 -12.45 -3.60
N ASP A 121 -4.91 -13.16 -3.78
CA ASP A 121 -5.21 -13.86 -5.01
C ASP A 121 -5.53 -12.86 -6.15
N VAL A 122 -5.23 -13.23 -7.40
CA VAL A 122 -5.58 -12.41 -8.58
C VAL A 122 -6.63 -13.13 -9.41
N ASN A 123 -7.71 -12.41 -9.69
CA ASN A 123 -8.77 -12.79 -10.61
C ASN A 123 -8.84 -11.78 -11.78
N TYR A 124 -9.93 -11.78 -12.54
CA TYR A 124 -10.13 -10.87 -13.66
C TYR A 124 -10.44 -9.41 -13.30
N MET A 125 -10.31 -8.99 -12.03
CA MET A 125 -10.65 -7.63 -11.60
C MET A 125 -9.89 -6.54 -12.38
N TRP A 126 -8.64 -6.80 -12.76
CA TRP A 126 -7.83 -5.86 -13.57
C TRP A 126 -8.25 -5.82 -15.05
N ASP A 127 -9.03 -6.80 -15.52
CA ASP A 127 -9.56 -6.82 -16.88
C ASP A 127 -10.95 -6.20 -16.95
N LYS A 128 -11.02 -4.91 -17.31
CA LYS A 128 -12.31 -4.22 -17.47
C LYS A 128 -13.28 -4.90 -18.44
N ARG A 129 -12.79 -5.77 -19.35
CA ARG A 129 -13.64 -6.49 -20.31
C ARG A 129 -14.48 -7.57 -19.63
N ILE A 130 -13.92 -8.20 -18.60
CA ILE A 130 -14.45 -9.43 -17.97
C ILE A 130 -14.34 -9.43 -16.44
N ASN A 131 -14.19 -8.27 -15.79
CA ASN A 131 -14.06 -8.13 -14.33
C ASN A 131 -15.21 -8.71 -13.49
N HIS A 132 -16.34 -9.05 -14.12
CA HIS A 132 -17.48 -9.70 -13.49
C HIS A 132 -17.31 -11.22 -13.40
N ILE A 133 -16.32 -11.80 -14.10
CA ILE A 133 -15.99 -13.22 -14.05
C ILE A 133 -15.12 -13.46 -12.83
N ASN A 134 -15.66 -14.18 -11.84
CA ASN A 134 -14.91 -14.60 -10.67
C ASN A 134 -14.18 -15.93 -10.96
N SER A 135 -13.00 -15.85 -11.59
CA SER A 135 -12.14 -17.00 -11.80
C SER A 135 -10.71 -16.66 -11.41
N MET A 136 -10.06 -17.60 -10.75
CA MET A 136 -8.71 -17.45 -10.26
C MET A 136 -7.69 -17.52 -11.39
N ILE A 137 -6.72 -16.61 -11.39
CA ILE A 137 -5.61 -16.60 -12.35
C ILE A 137 -4.33 -16.98 -11.62
N TRP A 138 -4.01 -16.28 -10.53
CA TRP A 138 -2.84 -16.55 -9.71
C TRP A 138 -3.21 -16.62 -8.24
N HIS A 139 -2.59 -17.56 -7.53
CA HIS A 139 -2.68 -17.66 -6.09
C HIS A 139 -1.63 -16.78 -5.42
N GLY A 140 -2.05 -15.95 -4.46
CA GLY A 140 -1.14 -15.06 -3.71
C GLY A 140 -0.43 -15.72 -2.54
N TRP A 141 -0.91 -16.90 -2.13
CA TRP A 141 -0.27 -17.71 -1.10
C TRP A 141 0.81 -18.61 -1.69
N VAL A 142 1.84 -18.88 -0.89
CA VAL A 142 2.94 -19.79 -1.24
C VAL A 142 3.18 -20.81 -0.14
N ARG A 143 3.81 -21.92 -0.49
CA ARG A 143 4.21 -22.95 0.49
C ARG A 143 5.53 -22.59 1.14
N ARG A 144 5.84 -23.26 2.26
CA ARG A 144 7.04 -23.00 3.06
C ARG A 144 8.36 -22.91 2.26
N PRO A 145 8.70 -23.83 1.34
CA PRO A 145 9.96 -23.72 0.60
C PRO A 145 10.07 -22.42 -0.23
N GLU A 146 8.98 -22.03 -0.88
CA GLU A 146 8.90 -20.81 -1.68
C GLU A 146 8.86 -19.55 -0.80
N PHE A 147 8.22 -19.61 0.38
CA PHE A 147 8.32 -18.55 1.37
C PHE A 147 9.76 -18.36 1.85
N ASP A 148 10.51 -19.45 2.10
CA ASP A 148 11.90 -19.36 2.51
C ASP A 148 12.77 -18.70 1.41
N GLU A 149 12.49 -18.96 0.12
CA GLU A 149 13.11 -18.29 -1.03
C GLU A 149 12.77 -16.80 -1.11
N ILE A 150 11.51 -16.44 -0.85
CA ILE A 150 11.07 -15.04 -0.76
C ILE A 150 11.83 -14.32 0.35
N CYS A 151 11.93 -14.92 1.54
CA CYS A 151 12.68 -14.35 2.65
C CYS A 151 14.14 -14.08 2.27
N ASP A 152 14.82 -15.06 1.67
CA ASP A 152 16.22 -14.92 1.25
C ASP A 152 16.36 -13.82 0.19
N ARG A 153 15.49 -13.79 -0.82
CA ARG A 153 15.48 -12.73 -1.83
C ARG A 153 15.28 -11.36 -1.22
N VAL A 154 14.31 -11.22 -0.32
CA VAL A 154 13.97 -9.93 0.27
C VAL A 154 15.11 -9.38 1.12
N ILE A 155 15.76 -10.24 1.89
CA ILE A 155 16.95 -9.89 2.68
C ILE A 155 18.09 -9.46 1.77
N GLU A 156 18.44 -10.30 0.77
CA GLU A 156 19.62 -10.08 -0.06
C GLU A 156 19.47 -8.91 -1.03
N GLN A 157 18.29 -8.73 -1.62
CA GLN A 157 18.07 -7.74 -2.66
C GLN A 157 17.60 -6.39 -2.12
N TYR A 158 16.80 -6.37 -1.05
CA TYR A 158 16.10 -5.16 -0.62
C TYR A 158 16.54 -4.67 0.75
N PHE A 159 16.52 -5.51 1.80
CA PHE A 159 16.80 -5.04 3.17
C PHE A 159 18.20 -4.43 3.32
N LYS A 160 19.17 -4.94 2.56
CA LYS A 160 20.56 -4.43 2.55
C LYS A 160 20.72 -3.10 1.80
N HIS A 161 19.72 -2.65 1.06
CA HIS A 161 19.79 -1.39 0.34
C HIS A 161 19.77 -0.21 1.33
N PRO A 162 20.65 0.81 1.19
CA PRO A 162 20.73 1.92 2.15
C PRO A 162 19.46 2.80 2.21
N SER A 163 18.63 2.74 1.17
CA SER A 163 17.32 3.40 1.14
C SER A 163 16.18 2.54 1.68
N TYR A 164 16.43 1.31 2.13
CA TYR A 164 15.38 0.50 2.75
C TYR A 164 14.95 1.12 4.08
N TYR A 165 13.64 1.29 4.27
CA TYR A 165 13.07 1.89 5.47
C TYR A 165 13.13 0.90 6.64
N GLN A 166 13.55 1.41 7.79
CA GLN A 166 13.73 0.62 9.01
C GLN A 166 13.16 1.38 10.20
N ILE A 167 12.59 0.65 11.14
CA ILE A 167 12.19 1.16 12.46
C ILE A 167 13.14 0.55 13.49
N ASP A 168 13.83 1.40 14.25
CA ASP A 168 14.81 0.98 15.28
C ASP A 168 15.85 -0.05 14.77
N GLY A 169 16.32 0.11 13.53
CA GLY A 169 17.29 -0.78 12.89
C GLY A 169 16.71 -2.13 12.41
N LYS A 170 15.38 -2.29 12.44
CA LYS A 170 14.66 -3.43 11.89
C LYS A 170 14.06 -3.07 10.52
N PRO A 171 14.37 -3.78 9.42
CA PRO A 171 13.67 -3.60 8.15
C PRO A 171 12.17 -3.88 8.30
N VAL A 172 11.35 -2.98 7.76
CA VAL A 172 9.89 -3.14 7.74
C VAL A 172 9.48 -4.07 6.60
N PHE A 173 8.64 -5.05 6.88
CA PHE A 173 8.02 -5.90 5.87
C PHE A 173 6.53 -6.03 6.16
N LEU A 174 5.70 -5.52 5.26
CA LEU A 174 4.25 -5.47 5.44
C LEU A 174 3.59 -6.68 4.75
N ILE A 175 2.74 -7.40 5.46
CA ILE A 175 1.89 -8.47 4.91
C ILE A 175 0.50 -7.90 4.61
N TYR A 176 0.02 -8.07 3.38
CA TYR A 176 -1.28 -7.53 2.97
C TYR A 176 -2.46 -8.41 3.41
N ASP A 177 -2.34 -9.73 3.26
CA ASP A 177 -3.40 -10.70 3.49
C ASP A 177 -2.91 -11.83 4.41
N VAL A 178 -3.27 -11.74 5.69
CA VAL A 178 -2.87 -12.73 6.69
C VAL A 178 -3.54 -14.08 6.48
N GLU A 179 -4.75 -14.12 5.92
CA GLU A 179 -5.47 -15.37 5.66
C GLU A 179 -4.74 -16.17 4.59
N ASN A 180 -4.31 -15.51 3.51
CA ASN A 180 -3.51 -16.12 2.47
C ASN A 180 -2.14 -16.60 2.98
N LEU A 181 -1.48 -15.81 3.83
CA LEU A 181 -0.22 -16.20 4.46
C LEU A 181 -0.40 -17.51 5.23
N ILE A 182 -1.42 -17.56 6.11
CA ILE A 182 -1.71 -18.73 6.95
C ILE A 182 -2.06 -19.95 6.11
N ARG A 183 -2.94 -19.76 5.12
CA ARG A 183 -3.37 -20.81 4.19
C ARG A 183 -2.19 -21.42 3.45
N GLY A 184 -1.29 -20.58 2.89
CA GLY A 184 -0.15 -21.05 2.11
C GLY A 184 0.88 -21.83 2.92
N LEU A 185 1.14 -21.36 4.14
CA LEU A 185 2.14 -21.95 5.04
C LEU A 185 1.61 -23.19 5.79
N GLY A 186 0.31 -23.47 5.70
CA GLY A 186 -0.29 -24.70 6.19
C GLY A 186 -0.84 -24.61 7.62
N GLY A 187 -1.39 -23.45 8.00
CA GLY A 187 -2.02 -23.23 9.30
C GLY A 187 -1.24 -22.26 10.19
N VAL A 188 -1.86 -21.84 11.29
CA VAL A 188 -1.34 -20.76 12.14
C VAL A 188 0.01 -21.11 12.76
N GLU A 189 0.15 -22.35 13.26
CA GLU A 189 1.36 -22.84 13.91
C GLU A 189 2.54 -22.92 12.94
N ALA A 190 2.30 -23.46 11.73
CA ALA A 190 3.30 -23.52 10.68
C ALA A 190 3.72 -22.11 10.20
N THR A 191 2.77 -21.16 10.23
CA THR A 191 3.01 -19.76 9.90
C THR A 191 3.88 -19.08 10.95
N ALA A 192 3.57 -19.25 12.23
CA ALA A 192 4.39 -18.73 13.33
C ALA A 192 5.84 -19.24 13.22
N GLN A 193 6.03 -20.54 12.98
CA GLN A 193 7.35 -21.14 12.78
C GLN A 193 8.08 -20.58 11.54
N ALA A 194 7.36 -20.25 10.47
CA ALA A 194 7.94 -19.64 9.28
C ALA A 194 8.39 -18.20 9.54
N LEU A 195 7.58 -17.41 10.24
CA LEU A 195 7.90 -16.05 10.61
C LEU A 195 9.05 -15.98 11.61
N ASP A 196 9.14 -16.90 12.57
CA ASP A 196 10.29 -16.99 13.48
C ASP A 196 11.58 -17.35 12.75
N ALA A 197 11.50 -18.25 11.76
CA ALA A 197 12.65 -18.54 10.89
C ALA A 197 13.04 -17.31 10.07
N PHE A 198 12.07 -16.53 9.57
CA PHE A 198 12.35 -15.29 8.85
C PHE A 198 13.03 -14.25 9.74
N ARG A 199 12.51 -14.01 10.96
CA ARG A 199 13.16 -13.15 11.97
C ARG A 199 14.60 -13.57 12.22
N LYS A 200 14.85 -14.88 12.37
CA LYS A 200 16.20 -15.41 12.54
C LYS A 200 17.10 -15.12 11.33
N LYS A 201 16.63 -15.35 10.11
CA LYS A 201 17.39 -15.01 8.88
C LYS A 201 17.75 -13.52 8.84
N VAL A 202 16.83 -12.64 9.24
CA VAL A 202 17.04 -11.19 9.30
C VAL A 202 18.10 -10.82 10.34
N THR A 203 18.05 -11.39 11.54
CA THR A 203 19.09 -11.15 12.56
C THR A 203 20.45 -11.71 12.14
N ASP A 204 20.48 -12.89 11.51
CA ASP A 204 21.71 -13.51 11.00
C ASP A 204 22.34 -12.67 9.87
N ALA A 205 21.53 -11.91 9.12
CA ALA A 205 21.96 -10.95 8.11
C ALA A 205 22.48 -9.61 8.69
N GLY A 206 22.44 -9.43 10.02
CA GLY A 206 23.04 -8.30 10.73
C GLY A 206 22.07 -7.16 11.10
N PHE A 207 20.76 -7.35 10.95
CA PHE A 207 19.76 -6.37 11.39
C PHE A 207 19.39 -6.57 12.87
N ALA A 208 18.82 -5.53 13.50
CA ALA A 208 18.40 -5.59 14.90
C ALA A 208 17.22 -6.57 15.15
N GLY A 209 16.50 -6.92 14.09
CA GLY A 209 15.30 -7.76 14.09
C GLY A 209 14.53 -7.51 12.79
N LEU A 210 13.32 -8.05 12.69
CA LEU A 210 12.36 -7.75 11.63
C LEU A 210 11.24 -6.90 12.23
N GLU A 211 10.80 -5.85 11.54
CA GLU A 211 9.57 -5.13 11.85
C GLU A 211 8.48 -5.71 10.95
N LEU A 212 7.78 -6.73 11.45
CA LEU A 212 6.73 -7.39 10.69
C LEU A 212 5.42 -6.62 10.86
N GLN A 213 5.04 -5.88 9.83
CA GLN A 213 3.84 -5.08 9.81
C GLN A 213 2.68 -5.86 9.17
N LEU A 214 1.46 -5.65 9.65
CA LEU A 214 0.26 -6.26 9.06
C LEU A 214 -0.71 -5.19 8.54
N CYS A 215 -1.25 -5.42 7.34
CA CYS A 215 -2.38 -4.66 6.82
C CYS A 215 -3.66 -5.18 7.48
N ALA A 216 -4.23 -4.40 8.40
CA ALA A 216 -5.52 -4.69 8.99
C ALA A 216 -6.65 -4.34 8.01
N TRP A 217 -7.65 -5.21 7.94
CA TRP A 217 -8.91 -5.00 7.22
C TRP A 217 -10.05 -4.83 8.22
N SER A 218 -11.25 -4.50 7.74
CA SER A 218 -12.46 -4.64 8.56
C SER A 218 -12.55 -6.05 9.14
N GLU A 219 -12.91 -6.19 10.43
CA GLU A 219 -12.99 -7.51 11.08
C GLU A 219 -13.95 -8.48 10.40
N ASN A 220 -14.98 -7.97 9.73
CA ASN A 220 -15.91 -8.81 8.97
C ASN A 220 -15.26 -9.41 7.70
N ALA A 221 -14.09 -8.90 7.29
CA ALA A 221 -13.37 -9.34 6.11
C ALA A 221 -12.30 -10.40 6.41
N VAL A 222 -11.86 -10.53 7.67
CA VAL A 222 -10.86 -11.55 8.06
C VAL A 222 -11.57 -12.70 8.76
N ASN A 223 -11.59 -13.87 8.12
CA ASN A 223 -12.19 -15.07 8.72
C ASN A 223 -11.16 -16.19 8.84
N LEU A 224 -10.43 -16.22 9.96
CA LEU A 224 -9.42 -17.26 10.17
C LEU A 224 -10.01 -18.64 10.54
N SER A 225 -11.32 -18.73 10.82
CA SER A 225 -11.97 -20.02 11.10
C SER A 225 -11.95 -20.99 9.90
N GLY A 226 -11.73 -20.46 8.68
CA GLY A 226 -11.63 -21.25 7.46
C GLY A 226 -10.21 -21.76 7.15
N VAL A 227 -9.18 -21.21 7.78
CA VAL A 227 -7.77 -21.60 7.52
C VAL A 227 -7.21 -22.58 8.54
N ASP A 228 -7.87 -22.69 9.70
CA ASP A 228 -7.58 -23.69 10.72
C ASP A 228 -8.89 -24.11 11.41
N SER A 229 -9.28 -25.38 11.30
CA SER A 229 -10.57 -25.88 11.80
C SER A 229 -10.70 -25.87 13.33
N GLU A 230 -9.59 -25.63 14.05
CA GLU A 230 -9.55 -25.59 15.52
C GLU A 230 -9.57 -24.16 16.10
N HIS A 231 -9.40 -23.11 15.28
CA HIS A 231 -9.28 -21.72 15.75
C HIS A 231 -10.25 -20.76 15.04
N SER A 232 -11.26 -20.25 15.76
CA SER A 232 -12.07 -19.12 15.28
C SER A 232 -11.33 -17.80 15.50
N GLY A 233 -10.39 -17.43 14.61
CA GLY A 233 -9.52 -16.27 14.83
C GLY A 233 -10.02 -14.97 14.19
N SER A 234 -9.78 -13.86 14.91
CA SER A 234 -9.87 -12.47 14.44
C SER A 234 -8.47 -11.93 14.04
N THR A 235 -8.39 -10.73 13.45
CA THR A 235 -7.09 -10.04 13.22
C THR A 235 -6.27 -9.90 14.50
N LEU A 236 -6.93 -9.68 15.65
CA LEU A 236 -6.27 -9.58 16.95
C LEU A 236 -5.58 -10.90 17.36
N ASP A 237 -6.21 -12.04 17.07
CA ASP A 237 -5.62 -13.35 17.36
C ASP A 237 -4.40 -13.59 16.45
N ALA A 238 -4.50 -13.21 15.17
CA ALA A 238 -3.39 -13.29 14.24
C ALA A 238 -2.18 -12.47 14.73
N VAL A 239 -2.42 -11.25 15.19
CA VAL A 239 -1.37 -10.37 15.75
C VAL A 239 -0.61 -11.06 16.88
N LYS A 240 -1.34 -11.65 17.83
CA LYS A 240 -0.73 -12.32 18.99
C LYS A 240 -0.01 -13.61 18.59
N LEU A 241 -0.65 -14.47 17.79
CA LEU A 241 -0.12 -15.79 17.44
C LEU A 241 1.07 -15.72 16.49
N LEU A 242 1.14 -14.70 15.64
CA LEU A 242 2.21 -14.52 14.65
C LEU A 242 3.30 -13.53 15.09
N HIS A 243 3.16 -12.96 16.30
CA HIS A 243 4.04 -11.95 16.87
C HIS A 243 4.23 -10.73 15.96
N ILE A 244 3.13 -10.22 15.39
CA ILE A 244 3.16 -9.02 14.53
C ILE A 244 3.67 -7.82 15.35
N ASP A 245 4.57 -7.03 14.77
CA ASP A 245 5.21 -5.89 15.47
C ASP A 245 4.36 -4.61 15.38
N SER A 246 3.64 -4.40 14.27
CA SER A 246 2.80 -3.21 14.07
C SER A 246 1.67 -3.44 13.05
N ILE A 247 0.66 -2.57 13.08
CA ILE A 247 -0.47 -2.61 12.15
C ILE A 247 -0.68 -1.27 11.44
N THR A 248 -1.15 -1.33 10.21
CA THR A 248 -1.66 -0.17 9.44
C THR A 248 -2.79 -0.65 8.52
N ASN A 249 -3.26 0.18 7.60
CA ASN A 249 -4.24 -0.19 6.59
C ASN A 249 -3.76 0.17 5.18
N TYR A 250 -4.51 -0.28 4.17
CA TYR A 250 -4.22 -0.02 2.76
C TYR A 250 -5.22 0.90 2.07
N GLN A 251 -6.53 0.74 2.29
CA GLN A 251 -7.55 1.51 1.57
C GLN A 251 -8.82 1.62 2.43
N PHE A 252 -9.45 2.80 2.47
CA PHE A 252 -10.68 3.04 3.22
C PHE A 252 -11.80 2.09 2.81
N ALA A 253 -11.85 1.67 1.54
CA ALA A 253 -12.79 0.67 1.05
C ALA A 253 -12.69 -0.70 1.74
N HIS A 254 -11.56 -1.05 2.35
CA HIS A 254 -11.41 -2.28 3.13
C HIS A 254 -11.92 -2.13 4.57
N LEU A 255 -12.15 -0.90 5.04
CA LEU A 255 -12.48 -0.58 6.42
C LEU A 255 -13.96 -0.29 6.63
N VAL A 256 -14.72 -0.09 5.55
CA VAL A 256 -16.16 0.18 5.58
C VAL A 256 -16.91 -0.83 4.72
N SER A 257 -18.10 -1.26 5.16
CA SER A 257 -18.88 -2.26 4.42
C SER A 257 -19.33 -1.79 3.04
N HIS A 258 -19.53 -0.48 2.88
CA HIS A 258 -19.87 0.16 1.62
C HIS A 258 -19.09 1.48 1.50
N PRO A 259 -18.06 1.57 0.64
CA PRO A 259 -17.32 2.81 0.42
C PRO A 259 -18.14 3.74 -0.48
N LYS A 260 -19.29 4.17 0.01
CA LYS A 260 -20.26 4.97 -0.73
C LYS A 260 -20.67 6.16 0.11
N GLY A 261 -20.28 7.35 -0.33
CA GLY A 261 -20.70 8.59 0.33
C GLY A 261 -19.65 9.69 0.29
N ASP A 262 -19.80 10.64 1.19
CA ASP A 262 -18.88 11.77 1.34
C ASP A 262 -17.58 11.32 2.03
N TYR A 263 -16.45 11.80 1.53
CA TYR A 263 -15.12 11.51 2.05
C TYR A 263 -15.00 11.79 3.55
N THR A 264 -15.55 12.91 4.02
CA THR A 264 -15.45 13.31 5.42
C THR A 264 -16.21 12.33 6.31
N GLU A 265 -17.38 11.86 5.88
CA GLU A 265 -18.19 10.90 6.63
C GLU A 265 -17.51 9.52 6.70
N ILE A 266 -16.95 9.06 5.59
CA ILE A 266 -16.16 7.82 5.55
C ILE A 266 -14.93 7.96 6.45
N PHE A 267 -14.20 9.07 6.35
CA PHE A 267 -13.04 9.34 7.20
C PHE A 267 -13.41 9.36 8.68
N GLN A 268 -14.52 9.98 9.10
CA GLN A 268 -14.95 9.91 10.50
C GLN A 268 -15.26 8.48 10.96
N THR A 269 -15.75 7.62 10.06
CA THR A 269 -15.98 6.20 10.37
C THR A 269 -14.66 5.45 10.55
N VAL A 270 -13.70 5.67 9.65
CA VAL A 270 -12.36 5.08 9.74
C VAL A 270 -11.61 5.57 10.97
N ARG A 271 -11.64 6.87 11.27
CA ARG A 271 -10.96 7.48 12.42
C ARG A 271 -11.40 6.86 13.76
N LYS A 272 -12.68 6.49 13.91
CA LYS A 272 -13.17 5.78 15.11
C LYS A 272 -12.49 4.43 15.33
N GLN A 273 -11.96 3.81 14.27
CA GLN A 273 -11.21 2.56 14.40
C GLN A 273 -9.84 2.78 15.05
N TRP A 274 -9.26 3.98 14.96
CA TRP A 274 -7.96 4.28 15.58
C TRP A 274 -8.01 4.16 17.11
N GLU A 275 -9.04 4.72 17.75
CA GLU A 275 -9.28 4.58 19.20
C GLU A 275 -9.46 3.12 19.62
N ARG A 276 -10.02 2.32 18.72
CA ARG A 276 -10.20 0.90 18.93
C ARG A 276 -8.87 0.16 18.82
N TYR A 277 -8.02 0.47 17.82
CA TYR A 277 -6.69 -0.11 17.72
C TYR A 277 -5.87 0.15 18.99
N ASP A 278 -5.87 1.38 19.51
CA ASP A 278 -5.16 1.70 20.77
C ASP A 278 -5.72 0.96 21.99
N ARG A 279 -7.01 0.65 22.01
CA ARG A 279 -7.64 -0.04 23.14
C ARG A 279 -7.39 -1.55 23.09
N GLU A 280 -7.39 -2.15 21.91
CA GLU A 280 -7.46 -3.61 21.74
C GLU A 280 -6.12 -4.25 21.38
N TYR A 281 -5.18 -3.50 20.82
CA TYR A 281 -3.90 -4.01 20.36
C TYR A 281 -2.77 -3.49 21.26
N ASP A 282 -1.92 -4.40 21.71
CA ASP A 282 -0.72 -4.09 22.51
C ASP A 282 0.48 -3.67 21.65
N ILE A 283 0.25 -3.45 20.35
CA ILE A 283 1.27 -3.11 19.35
C ILE A 283 0.93 -1.77 18.67
N PRO A 284 1.93 -1.04 18.14
CA PRO A 284 1.69 0.22 17.44
C PRO A 284 0.73 0.08 16.25
N TYR A 285 -0.24 0.98 16.20
CA TYR A 285 -0.98 1.29 14.98
C TYR A 285 -0.44 2.57 14.34
N TYR A 286 -0.16 2.50 13.04
CA TYR A 286 0.24 3.64 12.22
C TYR A 286 -0.96 4.13 11.39
N PRO A 287 -1.40 5.39 11.58
CA PRO A 287 -2.60 5.89 10.94
C PRO A 287 -2.49 5.85 9.42
N HIS A 288 -3.56 5.39 8.79
CA HIS A 288 -3.69 5.31 7.35
C HIS A 288 -4.71 6.32 6.83
N ILE A 289 -4.38 7.01 5.73
CA ILE A 289 -5.29 7.89 4.99
C ILE A 289 -5.36 7.45 3.52
N SER A 290 -6.56 7.23 2.98
CA SER A 290 -6.74 7.07 1.53
C SER A 290 -7.08 8.42 0.90
N VAL A 291 -6.59 8.71 -0.30
CA VAL A 291 -6.91 9.93 -1.06
C VAL A 291 -8.34 9.85 -1.62
N GLY A 292 -8.80 8.67 -1.99
CA GLY A 292 -10.14 8.45 -2.53
C GLY A 292 -10.46 6.97 -2.72
N TRP A 293 -11.58 6.70 -3.38
CA TRP A 293 -11.92 5.36 -3.88
C TRP A 293 -12.98 5.46 -4.97
N ASP A 294 -12.64 5.07 -6.19
CA ASP A 294 -13.52 4.90 -7.33
C ASP A 294 -12.94 3.88 -8.33
N ASN A 295 -13.32 2.61 -8.16
CA ASN A 295 -12.87 1.52 -9.03
C ASN A 295 -13.68 1.40 -10.35
N ASN A 296 -14.46 2.43 -10.73
CA ASN A 296 -15.26 2.39 -11.95
C ASN A 296 -14.43 2.35 -13.24
N LEU A 297 -13.15 2.74 -13.21
CA LEU A 297 -12.25 2.62 -14.37
C LEU A 297 -12.06 1.16 -14.79
N ARG A 298 -12.01 0.24 -13.82
CA ARG A 298 -11.95 -1.21 -14.07
C ARG A 298 -13.32 -1.80 -14.42
N CYS A 299 -14.39 -1.01 -14.47
CA CYS A 299 -15.77 -1.51 -14.65
C CYS A 299 -16.44 -1.04 -15.94
N ARG A 300 -17.10 -1.97 -16.64
CA ARG A 300 -17.99 -1.67 -17.78
C ARG A 300 -19.35 -1.12 -17.36
N SER A 301 -19.92 -1.67 -16.29
CA SER A 301 -21.14 -1.17 -15.65
C SER A 301 -20.80 -0.20 -14.53
N PHE A 302 -21.65 0.80 -14.29
CA PHE A 302 -21.47 1.72 -13.17
C PHE A 302 -21.59 0.98 -11.82
N LYS A 303 -20.63 1.23 -10.93
CA LYS A 303 -20.61 0.76 -9.54
C LYS A 303 -20.81 1.96 -8.62
N ARG A 304 -21.75 1.84 -7.68
CA ARG A 304 -22.13 2.92 -6.77
C ARG A 304 -21.24 3.00 -5.52
N ASP A 305 -20.39 2.01 -5.31
CA ASP A 305 -19.45 1.96 -4.20
C ASP A 305 -18.20 2.78 -4.56
N LEU A 306 -18.37 4.10 -4.47
CA LEU A 306 -17.33 5.10 -4.67
C LEU A 306 -17.45 6.22 -3.62
N ILE A 307 -16.30 6.77 -3.22
CA ILE A 307 -16.18 7.91 -2.33
C ILE A 307 -16.24 9.19 -3.16
N THR A 308 -16.99 10.17 -2.67
CA THR A 308 -17.18 11.49 -3.29
C THR A 308 -16.63 12.60 -2.40
N ASN A 309 -16.42 13.79 -2.97
CA ASN A 309 -15.97 14.97 -2.23
C ASN A 309 -14.60 14.80 -1.53
N ASN A 310 -13.74 13.94 -2.10
CA ASN A 310 -12.36 13.73 -1.65
C ASN A 310 -11.42 14.83 -2.17
N THR A 311 -11.77 16.10 -1.95
CA THR A 311 -10.95 17.25 -2.40
C THR A 311 -9.63 17.33 -1.63
N PRO A 312 -8.60 18.04 -2.14
CA PRO A 312 -7.38 18.32 -1.40
C PRO A 312 -7.64 18.84 0.02
N GLU A 313 -8.58 19.77 0.20
CA GLU A 313 -8.88 20.33 1.52
C GLU A 313 -9.48 19.30 2.50
N CYS A 314 -10.31 18.39 2.00
CA CYS A 314 -10.87 17.31 2.82
C CYS A 314 -9.79 16.29 3.19
N PHE A 315 -8.90 15.97 2.25
CA PHE A 315 -7.72 15.14 2.46
C PHE A 315 -6.76 15.77 3.49
N GLY A 316 -6.45 17.06 3.38
CA GLY A 316 -5.61 17.80 4.31
C GLY A 316 -6.13 17.77 5.76
N LYS A 317 -7.44 17.88 5.97
CA LYS A 317 -8.05 17.71 7.30
C LYS A 317 -7.87 16.30 7.86
N ALA A 318 -7.88 15.28 7.00
CA ALA A 318 -7.60 13.91 7.42
C ALA A 318 -6.13 13.73 7.80
N LEU A 319 -5.20 14.36 7.07
CA LEU A 319 -3.78 14.40 7.40
C LEU A 319 -3.51 15.11 8.73
N GLU A 320 -4.16 16.24 9.00
CA GLU A 320 -4.06 16.94 10.30
C GLU A 320 -4.47 16.03 11.46
N ALA A 321 -5.56 15.28 11.30
CA ALA A 321 -6.00 14.33 12.31
C ALA A 321 -5.00 13.16 12.48
N ALA A 322 -4.36 12.70 11.40
CA ALA A 322 -3.30 11.69 11.48
C ALA A 322 -2.06 12.23 12.21
N ARG A 323 -1.65 13.49 11.93
CA ARG A 323 -0.58 14.17 12.66
C ARG A 323 -0.91 14.28 14.16
N ASP A 324 -2.11 14.75 14.49
CA ASP A 324 -2.54 14.88 15.89
C ASP A 324 -2.57 13.52 16.61
N TYR A 325 -2.95 12.45 15.91
CA TYR A 325 -2.89 11.08 16.42
C TYR A 325 -1.45 10.64 16.69
N LEU A 326 -0.52 10.91 15.77
CA LEU A 326 0.90 10.61 15.97
C LEU A 326 1.47 11.39 17.14
N ASP A 327 1.16 12.68 17.28
CA ASP A 327 1.61 13.54 18.38
C ASP A 327 1.08 13.11 19.74
N ALA A 328 -0.10 12.50 19.80
CA ALA A 328 -0.62 11.85 21.00
C ALA A 328 0.12 10.56 21.39
N HIS A 329 0.95 10.01 20.49
CA HIS A 329 1.76 8.79 20.68
C HIS A 329 3.27 9.07 20.45
N PRO A 330 3.90 9.89 21.31
CA PRO A 330 5.30 10.30 21.14
C PRO A 330 6.32 9.16 21.28
N GLU A 331 5.94 8.05 21.92
CA GLU A 331 6.76 6.85 22.10
C GLU A 331 6.87 5.99 20.83
N ARG A 332 6.01 6.22 19.83
CA ARG A 332 5.99 5.47 18.57
C ARG A 332 6.75 6.22 17.47
N THR A 333 7.25 5.49 16.49
CA THR A 333 7.68 6.07 15.21
C THR A 333 6.54 6.89 14.62
N PRO A 334 6.76 8.16 14.22
CA PRO A 334 5.72 9.01 13.65
C PRO A 334 5.43 8.68 12.18
N LEU A 335 5.06 7.43 11.91
CA LEU A 335 4.75 6.91 10.58
C LEU A 335 3.26 7.08 10.26
N VAL A 336 2.97 7.73 9.13
CA VAL A 336 1.64 7.78 8.51
C VAL A 336 1.70 7.08 7.14
N THR A 337 0.71 6.26 6.83
CA THR A 337 0.61 5.62 5.50
C THR A 337 -0.49 6.26 4.68
N ILE A 338 -0.26 6.40 3.37
CA ILE A 338 -1.17 7.08 2.45
C ILE A 338 -1.38 6.18 1.24
N ASN A 339 -2.64 5.83 0.97
CA ASN A 339 -3.00 5.25 -0.33
C ASN A 339 -3.50 6.39 -1.23
N SER A 340 -2.81 6.70 -2.32
CA SER A 340 -1.50 6.14 -2.74
C SER A 340 -0.72 7.19 -3.52
N TRP A 341 0.53 6.89 -3.88
CA TRP A 341 1.26 7.72 -4.82
C TRP A 341 0.55 7.79 -6.17
N ASN A 342 0.18 6.65 -6.77
CA ASN A 342 -0.16 6.57 -8.20
C ASN A 342 -1.37 5.69 -8.56
N GLU A 343 -2.23 5.25 -7.64
CA GLU A 343 -3.33 4.32 -7.95
C GLU A 343 -4.52 4.97 -8.69
N TRP A 344 -4.28 5.36 -9.95
CA TRP A 344 -5.20 6.05 -10.83
C TRP A 344 -6.51 5.29 -11.07
N THR A 345 -6.46 3.97 -11.17
CA THR A 345 -7.64 3.13 -11.46
C THR A 345 -8.61 3.01 -10.31
N GLU A 346 -8.20 3.39 -9.11
CA GLU A 346 -9.04 3.48 -7.93
C GLU A 346 -9.32 4.92 -7.52
N GLY A 347 -8.88 5.91 -8.31
CA GLY A 347 -9.09 7.33 -8.00
C GLY A 347 -8.46 7.76 -6.68
N SER A 348 -7.41 7.07 -6.23
CA SER A 348 -6.73 7.29 -4.96
C SER A 348 -5.24 7.47 -5.18
N TYR A 349 -4.83 8.66 -5.62
CA TYR A 349 -3.46 8.96 -6.05
C TYR A 349 -3.01 10.36 -5.58
N LEU A 350 -1.71 10.53 -5.35
CA LEU A 350 -1.07 11.80 -5.02
C LEU A 350 -0.41 12.45 -6.26
N GLU A 351 -0.16 11.67 -7.31
CA GLU A 351 0.41 12.18 -8.55
C GLU A 351 -0.40 13.38 -9.08
N PRO A 352 0.26 14.44 -9.57
CA PRO A 352 -0.43 15.64 -10.00
C PRO A 352 -1.36 15.38 -11.19
N ASP A 353 -2.57 15.95 -11.11
CA ASP A 353 -3.60 15.76 -12.12
C ASP A 353 -4.13 17.10 -12.70
N THR A 354 -4.86 17.02 -13.81
CA THR A 354 -5.41 18.21 -14.48
C THR A 354 -6.55 18.92 -13.73
N LEU A 355 -7.10 18.31 -12.68
CA LEU A 355 -8.21 18.85 -11.89
C LEU A 355 -7.72 19.60 -10.64
N ASN A 356 -6.81 18.99 -9.89
CA ASN A 356 -6.31 19.43 -8.60
C ASN A 356 -4.86 19.94 -8.67
N GLY A 357 -4.17 19.79 -9.80
CA GLY A 357 -2.77 20.15 -9.91
C GLY A 357 -1.93 19.36 -8.91
N TYR A 358 -1.18 20.07 -8.06
CA TYR A 358 -0.38 19.50 -6.98
C TYR A 358 -1.10 19.52 -5.63
N GLY A 359 -2.41 19.85 -5.59
CA GLY A 359 -3.12 20.15 -4.34
C GLY A 359 -3.01 19.09 -3.25
N TYR A 360 -3.06 17.79 -3.59
CA TYR A 360 -2.87 16.74 -2.58
C TYR A 360 -1.45 16.74 -1.98
N LEU A 361 -0.42 16.96 -2.80
CA LEU A 361 0.97 17.06 -2.35
C LEU A 361 1.21 18.34 -1.55
N GLU A 362 0.61 19.46 -1.96
CA GLU A 362 0.66 20.72 -1.21
C GLU A 362 0.05 20.59 0.19
N GLU A 363 -1.00 19.78 0.35
CA GLU A 363 -1.57 19.47 1.67
C GLU A 363 -0.65 18.60 2.53
N ILE A 364 0.05 17.62 1.95
CA ILE A 364 1.09 16.87 2.68
C ILE A 364 2.19 17.82 3.15
N GLN A 365 2.66 18.70 2.25
CA GLN A 365 3.69 19.68 2.57
C GLN A 365 3.23 20.60 3.72
N ARG A 366 2.00 21.11 3.64
CA ARG A 366 1.42 21.98 4.67
C ARG A 366 1.33 21.32 6.04
N VAL A 367 1.02 20.02 6.10
CA VAL A 367 0.80 19.30 7.36
C VAL A 367 2.08 18.74 7.96
N PHE A 368 2.99 18.22 7.13
CA PHE A 368 4.14 17.42 7.59
C PHE A 368 5.51 17.98 7.22
N ALA A 369 5.63 18.89 6.24
CA ALA A 369 6.94 19.45 5.91
C ALA A 369 7.38 20.46 6.97
N GLU A 370 8.67 20.46 7.27
CA GLU A 370 9.27 21.53 8.05
C GLU A 370 9.23 22.83 7.24
N GLU A 371 8.73 23.92 7.82
CA GLU A 371 8.91 25.25 7.24
C GLU A 371 10.40 25.43 6.97
N GLN A 372 10.78 25.57 5.69
CA GLN A 372 12.10 26.05 5.36
C GLN A 372 12.16 27.48 5.89
N GLU A 373 12.97 27.72 6.94
CA GLU A 373 13.37 29.08 7.25
C GLU A 373 14.12 29.59 6.02
N ASP A 374 13.48 30.47 5.25
CA ASP A 374 14.12 31.22 4.18
C ASP A 374 15.34 31.95 4.80
N SER A 375 16.53 31.42 4.56
CA SER A 375 17.81 31.97 5.02
C SER A 375 18.28 33.12 4.14
#